data_AF-A0A0E9XL59-F1
#
_entry.id   AF-A0A0E9XL59-F1
#
_cell.length_a   1.000
_cell.length_b   1.000
_cell.length_c   1.000
_cell.angle_alpha   90.00
_cell.angle_beta   90.00
_cell.angle_gamma   90.00
#
_symmetry.space_group_name_H-M   'P 1'
#
loop_
_entity.id
_entity.type
_entity.pdbx_description
1 polymer ?
#
loop_
_entity_poly.entity_id
_entity_poly.type
_entity_poly.pdbx_seq_one_letter_code
_entity_poly.pdbx_strand_id
1 'polypeptide(L)'
;MIPFSSWREMFLERPRVRFDGVYISKTTYIRQGEESLDGFYRAWHQVDYYRYLRFFSDGQVMMLTTPEDPLTIVPRLRSRNPRGDSVMFGHFRLSQDTDNQTKVFLVVSKKKEEKVAEYQKNKFYRRSPGSDSDHSFHVGLQVSSGGCQRFSKLVWIHHSCHITYRSTGETVVTAFNMDKTYTPLFFARVKSYTAFSENPL
;
A
#
# COMPACT_ATOMS: atom_id res chain seq x y z
N MET A 1 -12.54 25.75 8.00
CA MET A 1 -12.10 24.87 9.10
C MET A 1 -13.05 25.13 10.25
N ILE A 2 -13.91 24.16 10.58
CA ILE A 2 -14.83 24.32 11.70
C ILE A 2 -14.00 24.17 12.99
N PRO A 3 -13.90 25.21 13.83
CA PRO A 3 -13.08 25.14 15.04
C PRO A 3 -13.67 24.12 16.02
N PHE A 4 -12.81 23.33 16.64
CA PHE A 4 -13.21 22.45 17.74
C PHE A 4 -13.41 23.29 19.01
N SER A 5 -14.45 22.97 19.78
CA SER A 5 -14.78 23.66 21.04
C SER A 5 -13.82 23.31 22.18
N SER A 6 -13.10 22.18 22.08
CA SER A 6 -12.08 21.77 23.06
C SER A 6 -11.00 20.86 22.45
N TRP A 7 -9.86 20.77 23.12
CA TRP A 7 -8.81 19.79 22.79
C TRP A 7 -9.30 18.34 22.85
N ARG A 8 -10.22 18.04 23.77
CA ARG A 8 -10.84 16.72 23.89
C ARG A 8 -11.66 16.39 22.65
N GLU A 9 -12.50 17.33 22.21
CA GLU A 9 -13.28 17.19 20.99
C GLU A 9 -12.35 17.01 19.79
N MET A 10 -11.34 17.86 19.64
CA MET A 10 -10.33 17.71 18.58
C MET A 10 -9.66 16.33 18.60
N PHE A 11 -9.31 15.79 19.76
CA PHE A 11 -8.69 14.47 19.87
C PHE A 11 -9.62 13.32 19.44
N LEU A 12 -10.92 13.46 19.66
CA LEU A 12 -11.92 12.43 19.37
C LEU A 12 -12.52 12.55 17.96
N GLU A 13 -12.65 13.77 17.45
CA GLU A 13 -13.38 14.11 16.23
C GLU A 13 -12.47 14.34 15.02
N ARG A 14 -11.19 14.66 15.23
CA ARG A 14 -10.27 14.90 14.10
C ARG A 14 -9.98 13.57 13.39
N PRO A 15 -10.33 13.43 12.10
CA PRO A 15 -10.04 12.21 11.38
C PRO A 15 -8.52 12.02 11.25
N ARG A 16 -8.05 10.79 11.50
CA ARG A 16 -6.62 10.44 11.46
C ARG A 16 -6.44 9.00 10.99
N VAL A 17 -5.30 8.73 10.37
CA VAL A 17 -4.84 7.36 10.16
C VAL A 17 -4.43 6.74 11.48
N ARG A 18 -4.56 5.41 11.57
CA ARG A 18 -4.21 4.63 12.75
C ARG A 18 -2.90 3.87 12.52
N PHE A 19 -2.08 3.79 13.56
CA PHE A 19 -0.77 3.12 13.54
C PHE A 19 -0.78 1.76 14.24
N ASP A 20 -1.82 1.49 15.05
CA ASP A 20 -1.98 0.29 15.86
C ASP A 20 -2.59 -0.90 15.08
N GLY A 21 -2.54 -0.86 13.75
CA GLY A 21 -3.14 -1.87 12.89
C GLY A 21 -2.77 -1.71 11.42
N VAL A 22 -3.59 -2.28 10.56
CA VAL A 22 -3.40 -2.28 9.11
C VAL A 22 -4.73 -1.99 8.42
N TYR A 23 -4.68 -1.27 7.30
CA TYR A 23 -5.83 -1.08 6.42
C TYR A 23 -5.78 -2.14 5.32
N ILE A 24 -6.90 -2.84 5.12
CA ILE A 24 -7.01 -3.96 4.19
C ILE A 24 -8.14 -3.68 3.21
N SER A 25 -7.82 -3.74 1.92
CA SER A 25 -8.81 -3.83 0.84
C SER A 25 -8.73 -5.23 0.25
N LYS A 26 -9.90 -5.84 0.03
CA LYS A 26 -10.04 -7.09 -0.74
C LYS A 26 -10.72 -6.73 -2.05
N THR A 27 -10.17 -7.19 -3.17
CA THR A 27 -10.82 -7.10 -4.48
C THR A 27 -10.90 -8.50 -5.06
N THR A 28 -12.07 -8.80 -5.62
CA THR A 28 -12.37 -10.07 -6.27
C THR A 28 -12.82 -9.77 -7.69
N TYR A 29 -12.23 -10.47 -8.66
CA TYR A 29 -12.69 -10.41 -10.05
C TYR A 29 -12.71 -11.81 -10.66
N ILE A 30 -13.55 -11.99 -11.67
CA ILE A 30 -13.64 -13.23 -12.43
C ILE A 30 -12.87 -13.04 -13.73
N ARG A 31 -11.97 -13.97 -14.05
CA ARG A 31 -11.28 -14.02 -15.35
C ARG A 31 -11.49 -15.37 -16.02
N GLN A 32 -11.50 -15.37 -17.35
CA GLN A 32 -11.50 -16.61 -18.12
C GLN A 32 -10.17 -17.35 -17.95
N GLY A 33 -10.26 -18.68 -17.83
CA GLY A 33 -9.13 -19.58 -17.90
C GLY A 33 -8.73 -19.90 -19.33
N GLU A 34 -7.70 -20.72 -19.49
CA GLU A 34 -7.30 -21.25 -20.79
C GLU A 34 -8.40 -22.16 -21.34
N GLU A 35 -8.82 -21.91 -22.58
CA GLU A 35 -9.78 -22.76 -23.28
C GLU A 35 -9.09 -24.01 -23.80
N SER A 36 -9.76 -25.17 -23.70
CA SER A 36 -9.28 -26.38 -24.34
C SER A 36 -9.44 -26.31 -25.87
N LEU A 37 -8.59 -27.04 -26.59
CA LEU A 37 -8.66 -27.14 -28.05
C LEU A 37 -9.96 -27.78 -28.56
N ASP A 38 -10.63 -28.58 -27.74
CA ASP A 38 -11.90 -29.24 -28.06
C ASP A 38 -13.14 -28.36 -27.76
N GLY A 39 -12.95 -27.17 -27.16
CA GLY A 39 -14.02 -26.21 -26.88
C GLY A 39 -14.98 -26.60 -25.76
N PHE A 40 -14.79 -27.76 -25.11
CA PHE A 40 -15.65 -28.23 -24.03
C PHE A 40 -15.24 -27.69 -22.65
N TYR A 41 -13.98 -27.31 -22.48
CA TYR A 41 -13.47 -26.76 -21.22
C TYR A 41 -13.39 -25.23 -21.29
N ARG A 42 -14.26 -24.57 -20.52
CA ARG A 42 -14.27 -23.11 -20.32
C ARG A 42 -14.19 -22.80 -18.83
N ALA A 43 -12.97 -22.84 -18.29
CA ALA A 43 -12.76 -22.50 -16.89
C ALA A 43 -12.99 -21.02 -16.63
N TRP A 44 -13.64 -20.72 -15.51
CA TRP A 44 -13.71 -19.36 -14.95
C TRP A 44 -12.98 -19.36 -13.61
N HIS A 45 -12.05 -18.41 -13.45
CA HIS A 45 -11.27 -18.25 -12.23
C HIS A 45 -11.77 -17.05 -11.45
N GLN A 46 -12.17 -17.28 -10.20
CA GLN A 46 -12.31 -16.20 -9.23
C GLN A 46 -10.93 -15.88 -8.66
N VAL A 47 -10.46 -14.65 -8.88
CA VAL A 47 -9.18 -14.16 -8.40
C VAL A 47 -9.44 -13.15 -7.28
N ASP A 48 -8.94 -13.49 -6.10
CA ASP A 48 -8.93 -12.60 -4.95
C ASP A 48 -7.53 -12.02 -4.76
N TYR A 49 -7.45 -10.72 -4.54
CA TYR A 49 -6.23 -10.09 -4.05
C TYR A 49 -6.54 -9.10 -2.94
N TYR A 50 -5.53 -8.92 -2.09
CA TYR A 50 -5.56 -8.01 -0.96
C TYR A 50 -4.56 -6.90 -1.16
N ARG A 51 -4.93 -5.70 -0.71
CA ARG A 51 -4.03 -4.58 -0.55
C ARG A 51 -3.94 -4.18 0.90
N TYR A 52 -2.74 -4.21 1.43
CA TYR A 52 -2.42 -3.87 2.80
C TYR A 52 -1.71 -2.51 2.84
N LEU A 53 -2.17 -1.63 3.74
CA LEU A 53 -1.55 -0.34 4.04
C LEU A 53 -1.28 -0.25 5.55
N ARG A 54 -0.02 -0.11 5.93
CA ARG A 54 0.39 0.10 7.31
C ARG A 54 1.08 1.45 7.46
N PHE A 55 0.53 2.30 8.31
CA PHE A 55 1.07 3.62 8.64
C PHE A 55 1.89 3.54 9.93
N PHE A 56 2.94 4.36 10.00
CA PHE A 56 3.82 4.49 11.16
C PHE A 56 3.75 5.93 11.71
N SER A 57 4.04 6.11 13.00
CA SER A 57 3.91 7.42 13.65
C SER A 57 4.92 8.46 13.17
N ASP A 58 6.00 8.04 12.52
CA ASP A 58 7.06 8.90 11.97
C ASP A 58 6.81 9.35 10.52
N GLY A 59 5.62 9.09 9.98
CA GLY A 59 5.28 9.45 8.60
C GLY A 59 5.69 8.42 7.55
N GLN A 60 6.22 7.25 7.95
CA GLN A 60 6.47 6.15 7.03
C GLN A 60 5.20 5.34 6.72
N VAL A 61 5.20 4.66 5.58
CA VAL A 61 4.10 3.77 5.17
C VAL A 61 4.64 2.57 4.40
N MET A 62 3.95 1.43 4.57
CA MET A 62 4.10 0.25 3.72
C MET A 62 2.84 0.01 2.91
N MET A 63 3.04 -0.40 1.66
CA MET A 63 1.99 -0.92 0.79
C MET A 63 2.38 -2.30 0.26
N LEU A 64 1.47 -3.26 0.35
CA LEU A 64 1.64 -4.60 -0.24
C LEU A 64 0.35 -4.99 -0.97
N THR A 65 0.48 -5.41 -2.23
CA THR A 65 -0.62 -6.05 -2.98
C THR A 65 -0.26 -7.51 -3.23
N THR A 66 -1.08 -8.44 -2.76
CA THR A 66 -0.81 -9.88 -2.83
C THR A 66 -2.11 -10.71 -2.81
N PRO A 67 -2.16 -11.91 -3.42
CA PRO A 67 -3.25 -12.85 -3.21
C PRO A 67 -3.29 -13.47 -1.80
N GLU A 68 -2.24 -13.30 -1.01
CA GLU A 68 -2.12 -13.91 0.32
C GLU A 68 -3.07 -13.26 1.35
N ASP A 69 -3.67 -14.10 2.18
CA ASP A 69 -4.70 -13.71 3.14
C ASP A 69 -4.12 -12.95 4.37
N PRO A 70 -4.97 -12.24 5.13
CA PRO A 70 -4.50 -11.43 6.25
C PRO A 70 -3.78 -12.21 7.35
N LEU A 71 -4.12 -13.47 7.62
CA LEU A 71 -3.47 -14.26 8.68
C LEU A 71 -1.99 -14.49 8.36
N THR A 72 -1.67 -14.66 7.08
CA THR A 72 -0.30 -14.85 6.59
C THR A 72 0.48 -13.54 6.56
N ILE A 73 -0.14 -12.45 6.11
CA ILE A 73 0.54 -11.19 5.82
C ILE A 73 0.70 -10.27 7.03
N VAL A 74 -0.32 -10.17 7.88
CA VAL A 74 -0.30 -9.24 9.01
C VAL A 74 0.89 -9.45 9.95
N PRO A 75 1.29 -10.68 10.31
CA PRO A 75 2.49 -10.88 11.13
C PRO A 75 3.78 -10.41 10.45
N ARG A 76 3.88 -10.55 9.12
CA ARG A 76 5.08 -10.16 8.34
C ARG A 76 5.22 -8.66 8.23
N LEU A 77 4.11 -7.93 8.19
CA LEU A 77 4.09 -6.47 8.16
C LEU A 77 4.36 -5.83 9.53
N ARG A 78 4.73 -6.59 10.56
CA ARG A 78 5.02 -6.08 11.92
C ARG A 78 6.30 -5.25 12.02
N SER A 79 7.35 -5.58 11.28
CA SER A 79 8.62 -4.83 11.33
C SER A 79 8.79 -3.99 10.07
N ARG A 80 9.76 -3.06 10.09
CA ARG A 80 10.15 -2.23 8.94
C ARG A 80 10.98 -2.95 7.87
N ASN A 81 11.24 -4.24 8.10
CA ASN A 81 11.97 -5.11 7.21
C ASN A 81 11.23 -6.45 7.02
N PRO A 82 10.02 -6.42 6.42
CA PRO A 82 9.32 -7.63 6.05
C PRO A 82 10.21 -8.45 5.12
N ARG A 83 10.33 -9.75 5.42
CA ARG A 83 10.98 -10.71 4.51
C ARG A 83 10.05 -10.89 3.30
N GLY A 84 10.34 -10.22 2.18
CA GLY A 84 9.58 -10.34 0.93
C GLY A 84 9.72 -9.16 -0.04
N ASP A 85 10.01 -9.45 -1.30
CA ASP A 85 10.49 -8.50 -2.33
C ASP A 85 9.38 -7.62 -2.96
N SER A 86 8.15 -7.73 -2.46
CA SER A 86 6.97 -7.06 -3.03
C SER A 86 6.46 -5.91 -2.18
N VAL A 87 6.93 -5.73 -0.95
CA VAL A 87 6.50 -4.62 -0.10
C VAL A 87 7.11 -3.32 -0.61
N MET A 88 6.25 -2.34 -0.86
CA MET A 88 6.64 -0.98 -1.21
C MET A 88 6.68 -0.12 0.05
N PHE A 89 7.66 0.77 0.11
CA PHE A 89 7.91 1.65 1.24
C PHE A 89 7.91 3.10 0.78
N GLY A 90 7.54 3.98 1.69
CA GLY A 90 7.76 5.41 1.49
C GLY A 90 7.13 6.22 2.59
N HIS A 91 6.59 7.37 2.24
CA HIS A 91 6.11 8.36 3.20
C HIS A 91 4.69 8.78 2.90
N PHE A 92 3.98 9.20 3.96
CA PHE A 92 2.66 9.78 3.84
C PHE A 92 2.60 11.16 4.49
N ARG A 93 1.64 11.97 4.03
CA ARG A 93 1.26 13.23 4.65
C ARG A 93 -0.25 13.34 4.72
N LEU A 94 -0.72 13.96 5.80
CA LEU A 94 -2.12 14.30 5.97
C LEU A 94 -2.37 15.71 5.43
N SER A 95 -3.46 15.87 4.71
CA SER A 95 -4.01 17.16 4.28
C SER A 95 -5.40 17.29 4.88
N GLN A 96 -5.66 18.42 5.54
CA GLN A 96 -6.94 18.69 6.17
C GLN A 96 -7.63 19.80 5.41
N ASP A 97 -8.85 19.48 4.98
CA ASP A 97 -9.68 20.39 4.21
C ASP A 97 -10.51 21.30 5.12
N THR A 98 -11.13 22.32 4.54
CA THR A 98 -11.96 23.27 5.29
C THR A 98 -13.16 22.62 5.96
N ASP A 99 -13.59 21.47 5.46
CA ASP A 99 -14.82 20.75 5.81
C ASP A 99 -14.58 19.62 6.83
N ASN A 100 -13.48 19.69 7.59
CA ASN A 100 -13.01 18.63 8.50
C ASN A 100 -12.74 17.26 7.82
N GLN A 101 -12.68 17.24 6.49
CA GLN A 101 -12.23 16.06 5.74
C GLN A 101 -10.72 15.93 5.86
N THR A 102 -10.24 14.71 6.13
CA THR A 102 -8.81 14.42 6.13
C THR A 102 -8.48 13.52 4.95
N LYS A 103 -7.56 13.99 4.11
CA LYS A 103 -6.97 13.24 3.01
C LYS A 103 -5.58 12.78 3.44
N VAL A 104 -5.19 11.58 3.04
CA VAL A 104 -3.83 11.06 3.19
C VAL A 104 -3.24 10.84 1.81
N PHE A 105 -2.08 11.43 1.58
CA PHE A 105 -1.31 11.23 0.35
C PHE A 105 -0.05 10.48 0.70
N LEU A 106 0.27 9.45 -0.07
CA LEU A 106 1.46 8.66 0.12
C LEU A 106 2.18 8.41 -1.21
N VAL A 107 3.51 8.36 -1.12
CA VAL A 107 4.39 8.00 -2.23
C VAL A 107 5.16 6.78 -1.79
N VAL A 108 5.04 5.68 -2.51
CA VAL A 108 5.70 4.40 -2.19
C VAL A 108 6.45 3.86 -3.39
N SER A 109 7.58 3.21 -3.14
CA SER A 109 8.40 2.55 -4.15
C SER A 109 8.94 1.24 -3.61
N LYS A 110 9.37 0.33 -4.49
CA LYS A 110 10.13 -0.84 -4.03
C LYS A 110 11.47 -0.38 -3.48
N LYS A 111 11.88 -0.91 -2.33
CA LYS A 111 13.26 -0.74 -1.87
C LYS A 111 14.19 -1.30 -2.94
N LYS A 112 15.13 -0.49 -3.41
CA LYS A 112 16.26 -1.01 -4.18
C LYS A 112 17.12 -1.77 -3.19
N GLU A 113 17.31 -3.07 -3.41
CA GLU A 113 18.37 -3.78 -2.71
C GLU A 113 19.70 -3.13 -3.09
N GLU A 114 20.34 -2.48 -2.11
CA GLU A 114 21.76 -2.19 -2.24
C GLU A 114 22.48 -3.55 -2.25
N LYS A 115 22.85 -4.01 -3.45
CA LYS A 115 23.79 -5.11 -3.56
C LYS A 115 25.11 -4.61 -2.98
N VAL A 116 25.37 -4.92 -1.71
CA VAL A 116 26.72 -4.85 -1.15
C VAL A 116 27.60 -5.61 -2.14
N ALA A 117 28.63 -4.93 -2.65
CA ALA A 117 29.54 -5.49 -3.63
C ALA A 117 30.33 -6.62 -2.96
N GLU A 118 29.76 -7.82 -2.88
CA GLU A 118 30.53 -9.01 -2.61
C GLU A 118 31.52 -9.17 -3.76
N TYR A 119 32.82 -9.21 -3.42
CA TYR A 119 33.89 -9.65 -4.29
C TYR A 119 33.67 -11.13 -4.68
N GLN A 120 32.73 -11.39 -5.60
CA GLN A 120 32.48 -12.74 -6.08
C GLN A 120 33.46 -13.08 -7.19
N LYS A 121 34.51 -13.82 -6.82
CA LYS A 121 35.25 -14.68 -7.75
C LYS A 121 34.27 -15.65 -8.40
N ASN A 122 34.23 -15.61 -9.74
CA ASN A 122 33.70 -16.62 -10.65
C ASN A 122 32.23 -17.06 -10.45
N LYS A 123 31.32 -16.52 -11.28
CA LYS A 123 30.10 -17.24 -11.69
C LYS A 123 29.49 -16.64 -12.97
N PHE A 124 29.46 -17.46 -14.03
CA PHE A 124 28.86 -17.21 -15.36
C PHE A 124 27.31 -17.19 -15.31
N TYR A 125 26.70 -16.41 -14.43
CA TYR A 125 25.27 -16.10 -14.53
C TYR A 125 25.11 -14.82 -15.37
N ARG A 126 24.35 -14.92 -16.49
CA ARG A 126 23.88 -13.74 -17.24
C ARG A 126 23.20 -12.80 -16.26
N ARG A 127 23.86 -11.70 -15.90
CA ARG A 127 23.25 -10.63 -15.11
C ARG A 127 22.16 -10.02 -15.98
N SER A 128 20.91 -10.06 -15.51
CA SER A 128 19.90 -9.13 -16.04
C SER A 128 20.40 -7.71 -15.70
N PRO A 129 20.52 -6.79 -16.67
CA PRO A 129 20.85 -5.40 -16.39
C PRO A 129 19.90 -4.87 -15.32
N GLY A 130 20.42 -4.15 -14.32
CA GLY A 130 19.56 -3.45 -13.38
C GLY A 130 18.56 -2.57 -14.14
N SER A 131 17.32 -2.51 -13.67
CA SER A 131 16.32 -1.64 -14.28
C SER A 131 16.83 -0.20 -14.29
N ASP A 132 16.87 0.42 -15.48
CA ASP A 132 17.27 1.82 -15.69
C ASP A 132 16.15 2.81 -15.33
N SER A 133 15.03 2.31 -14.80
CA SER A 133 13.89 3.13 -14.39
C SER A 133 13.57 2.95 -12.92
N ASP A 134 13.15 4.05 -12.30
CA ASP A 134 12.66 4.10 -10.94
C ASP A 134 11.15 4.23 -10.94
N HIS A 135 10.48 3.36 -10.17
CA HIS A 135 9.04 3.26 -10.15
C HIS A 135 8.53 3.69 -8.78
N SER A 136 7.63 4.68 -8.77
CA SER A 136 6.94 5.12 -7.55
C SER A 136 5.44 5.23 -7.78
N PHE A 137 4.67 4.94 -6.75
CA PHE A 137 3.22 5.00 -6.76
C PHE A 137 2.75 6.14 -5.87
N HIS A 138 1.96 7.04 -6.45
CA HIS A 138 1.35 8.16 -5.75
C HIS A 138 -0.10 7.83 -5.48
N VAL A 139 -0.47 7.78 -4.21
CA VAL A 139 -1.77 7.31 -3.75
C VAL A 139 -2.40 8.39 -2.89
N GLY A 140 -3.63 8.77 -3.21
CA GLY A 140 -4.46 9.63 -2.39
C GLY A 140 -5.64 8.83 -1.85
N LEU A 141 -5.90 8.96 -0.55
CA LEU A 141 -7.05 8.36 0.12
C LEU A 141 -7.76 9.39 1.00
N GLN A 142 -9.06 9.25 1.18
CA GLN A 142 -9.86 10.01 2.12
C GLN A 142 -10.16 9.16 3.36
N VAL A 143 -9.90 9.73 4.55
CA VAL A 143 -10.24 9.12 5.83
C VAL A 143 -11.73 9.29 6.06
N SER A 144 -12.42 8.17 6.33
CA SER A 144 -13.85 8.11 6.59
C SER A 144 -14.16 7.09 7.69
N SER A 145 -15.37 7.13 8.22
CA SER A 145 -15.84 6.14 9.19
C SER A 145 -16.41 4.92 8.47
N GLY A 146 -16.17 3.72 9.02
CA GLY A 146 -16.67 2.46 8.50
C GLY A 146 -17.33 1.64 9.60
N GLY A 147 -18.60 1.27 9.40
CA GLY A 147 -19.39 0.55 10.41
C GLY A 147 -19.46 1.34 11.72
N CYS A 148 -19.20 0.65 12.84
CA CYS A 148 -19.24 1.25 14.18
C CYS A 148 -17.94 1.97 14.58
N GLN A 149 -16.87 1.83 13.80
CA GLN A 149 -15.58 2.43 14.14
C GLN A 149 -15.36 3.72 13.35
N ARG A 150 -15.02 4.79 14.06
CA ARG A 150 -14.72 6.09 13.47
C ARG A 150 -13.36 6.07 12.78
N PHE A 151 -13.25 6.76 11.65
CA PHE A 151 -11.99 6.95 10.90
C PHE A 151 -11.26 5.64 10.57
N SER A 152 -12.03 4.57 10.41
CA SER A 152 -11.57 3.19 10.20
C SER A 152 -11.57 2.78 8.73
N LYS A 153 -11.91 3.70 7.81
CA LYS A 153 -12.06 3.40 6.38
C LYS A 153 -11.28 4.42 5.54
N LEU A 154 -10.52 3.92 4.57
CA LEU A 154 -9.82 4.74 3.58
C LEU A 154 -10.48 4.53 2.21
N VAL A 155 -10.94 5.62 1.61
CA VAL A 155 -11.57 5.63 0.29
C VAL A 155 -10.58 6.19 -0.72
N TRP A 156 -10.48 5.56 -1.89
CA TRP A 156 -9.57 6.02 -2.94
C TRP A 156 -10.00 7.39 -3.47
N ILE A 157 -9.04 8.32 -3.60
CA ILE A 157 -9.21 9.58 -4.35
C ILE A 157 -8.20 9.76 -5.50
N HIS A 158 -7.05 9.08 -5.45
CA HIS A 158 -6.04 9.13 -6.50
C HIS A 158 -5.15 7.88 -6.47
N HIS A 159 -4.73 7.39 -7.64
CA HIS A 159 -3.65 6.43 -7.77
C HIS A 159 -2.93 6.62 -9.10
N SER A 160 -1.62 6.83 -9.09
CA SER A 160 -0.80 6.89 -10.30
C SER A 160 0.54 6.17 -10.12
N CYS A 161 1.09 5.70 -11.22
CA CYS A 161 2.46 5.21 -11.32
C CYS A 161 3.32 6.29 -11.99
N HIS A 162 4.47 6.58 -11.39
CA HIS A 162 5.49 7.51 -11.89
C HIS A 162 6.74 6.68 -12.21
N ILE A 163 7.12 6.68 -13.48
CA ILE A 163 8.29 5.97 -14.01
C ILE A 163 9.32 7.02 -14.40
N THR A 164 10.42 7.10 -13.66
CA THR A 164 11.53 8.02 -13.94
C THR A 164 12.67 7.26 -14.61
N TYR A 165 13.02 7.64 -15.83
CA TYR A 165 14.14 7.08 -16.57
C TYR A 165 15.44 7.76 -16.13
N ARG A 166 16.42 7.00 -15.64
CA ARG A 166 17.65 7.59 -15.09
C ARG A 166 18.54 8.21 -16.16
N SER A 167 18.54 7.63 -17.35
CA SER A 167 19.33 8.08 -18.49
C SER A 167 18.91 9.47 -19.00
N THR A 168 17.61 9.78 -18.99
CA THR A 168 17.07 11.06 -19.49
C THR A 168 16.61 12.00 -18.38
N GLY A 169 16.35 11.50 -17.17
CA GLY A 169 15.67 12.22 -16.10
C GLY A 169 14.17 12.42 -16.33
N GLU A 170 13.64 11.95 -17.46
CA GLU A 170 12.23 12.09 -17.81
C GLU A 170 11.35 11.23 -16.92
N THR A 171 10.22 11.78 -16.48
CA THR A 171 9.22 11.05 -15.68
C THR A 171 7.91 10.93 -16.44
N VAL A 172 7.52 9.70 -16.73
CA VAL A 172 6.22 9.37 -17.31
C VAL A 172 5.25 9.05 -16.18
N VAL A 173 4.07 9.70 -16.21
CA VAL A 173 3.03 9.50 -15.22
C VAL A 173 1.84 8.79 -15.86
N THR A 174 1.39 7.70 -15.25
CA THR A 174 0.20 6.96 -15.64
C THR A 174 -0.80 6.94 -14.49
N ALA A 175 -1.91 7.65 -14.65
CA ALA A 175 -3.01 7.63 -13.68
C ALA A 175 -3.87 6.38 -13.89
N PHE A 176 -4.20 5.68 -12.80
CA PHE A 176 -5.10 4.55 -12.84
C PHE A 176 -6.55 5.01 -12.80
N ASN A 177 -7.40 4.39 -13.60
CA ASN A 177 -8.84 4.62 -13.49
C ASN A 177 -9.37 3.97 -12.20
N MET A 178 -10.05 4.79 -11.40
CA MET A 178 -10.56 4.48 -10.06
C MET A 178 -12.00 3.95 -10.04
N ASP A 179 -12.48 3.47 -11.18
CA ASP A 179 -13.77 2.78 -11.32
C ASP A 179 -13.95 1.61 -10.32
N LYS A 180 -15.03 0.84 -10.49
CA LYS A 180 -15.52 -0.26 -9.62
C LYS A 180 -14.49 -1.31 -9.14
N THR A 181 -13.24 -1.27 -9.62
CA THR A 181 -12.13 -2.15 -9.24
C THR A 181 -11.49 -1.76 -7.90
N TYR A 182 -11.58 -0.49 -7.48
CA TYR A 182 -10.96 0.00 -6.25
C TYR A 182 -11.93 -0.10 -5.06
N THR A 183 -11.79 -1.17 -4.28
CA THR A 183 -12.53 -1.30 -3.03
C THR A 183 -11.88 -0.45 -1.92
N PRO A 184 -12.67 0.14 -1.01
CA PRO A 184 -12.14 0.85 0.15
C PRO A 184 -11.27 -0.05 1.03
N LEU A 185 -10.31 0.54 1.73
CA LEU A 185 -9.55 -0.18 2.75
C LEU A 185 -10.20 -0.01 4.12
N PHE A 186 -10.36 -1.11 4.85
CA PHE A 186 -10.92 -1.14 6.18
C PHE A 186 -9.84 -1.44 7.21
N PHE A 187 -9.90 -0.75 8.34
CA PHE A 187 -8.93 -0.87 9.42
C PHE A 187 -9.16 -2.15 10.21
N ALA A 188 -8.10 -2.94 10.37
CA ALA A 188 -8.01 -4.07 11.27
C ALA A 188 -7.01 -3.77 12.38
N ARG A 189 -7.46 -3.80 13.64
CA ARG A 189 -6.59 -3.64 14.81
C ARG A 189 -5.68 -4.85 14.96
N VAL A 190 -4.37 -4.63 15.12
CA VAL A 190 -3.38 -5.71 15.26
C VAL A 190 -2.63 -5.57 16.57
N LYS A 191 -2.93 -6.41 17.56
CA LYS A 191 -2.37 -6.28 18.93
C LYS A 191 -0.85 -6.24 18.99
N SER A 192 -0.18 -6.98 18.10
CA SER A 192 1.28 -7.02 18.02
C SER A 192 1.93 -5.80 17.38
N TYR A 193 1.15 -4.87 16.82
CA TYR A 193 1.67 -3.59 16.34
C TYR A 193 1.71 -2.63 17.52
N THR A 194 2.88 -2.55 18.13
CA THR A 194 3.23 -1.68 19.25
C THR A 194 4.33 -0.72 18.82
N ALA A 195 4.52 0.38 19.54
CA ALA A 195 5.64 1.29 19.28
C ALA A 195 7.00 0.55 19.27
N PHE A 196 7.17 -0.44 20.16
CA PHE A 196 8.38 -1.28 20.19
C PHE A 196 8.57 -2.11 18.93
N SER A 197 7.48 -2.59 18.32
CA SER A 197 7.55 -3.41 17.10
C SER A 197 8.00 -2.65 15.85
N GLU A 198 8.04 -1.33 15.92
CA GLU A 198 8.45 -0.48 14.79
C GLU A 198 9.97 -0.39 14.63
N ASN A 199 10.74 -0.69 15.68
CA ASN A 199 12.19 -0.67 15.65
C ASN A 199 12.77 -2.03 15.23
N PRO A 200 13.89 -2.06 14.51
CA PRO A 200 14.63 -3.31 14.30
C PRO A 200 15.09 -3.85 15.67
N LEU A 201 14.94 -5.16 15.85
CA LEU A 201 15.51 -5.90 16.98
C LEU A 201 17.03 -5.99 16.86
#